data_AF-A0A7R9DK06-F1
#
_entry.id   AF-A0A7R9DK06-F1
#
_cell.length_a   1.000
_cell.length_b   1.000
_cell.length_c   1.000
_cell.angle_alpha   90.00
_cell.angle_beta   90.00
_cell.angle_gamma   90.00
#
_symmetry.space_group_name_H-M   'P 1'
#
loop_
_entity.id
_entity.type
_entity.pdbx_description
1 polymer ?
#
loop_
_entity_poly.entity_id
_entity_poly.type
_entity_poly.pdbx_seq_one_letter_code
_entity_poly.pdbx_strand_id
1 'polypeptide(L)'
;MDLDETVVITEDGFGLFEDPETKKRCIVKRFTLKNATDMTVQLISYGATVTSILVPDQDGKVNDVVLGFDELEGYLSNKSQRIGSIVGRVANRISQGRFKIYGEEFQVTKNENKHHLHGGDRGFDQRVWQSHVENGRKVVFSYLSKDGEEGYPGNLLAQVTYSIVKENGLQIEMRAMSTKPTPVNLSSHGYFNLAGHETGSRGLFEHKLNVNADRFLMKTVDNLPTGEISVVSGDLDLRRPKLIMNGILQMPGGGYDHTMVLEEKEGPIKSVALVVHPRTGRTLEVLTDQLALQLYTSGGLPAIREEDDKKYLLKGKKGAVYEQYGALCLETQNYTDGVNHSNFPDTEVVATVLEVSKVLELAAIVLKVLLERVDTVSEVAKALEVVGTVLEVAKALEVVDTVSEVAKALEVGGHSFGGGQSFGGGGHSFGGGGHSFESGQSVGGGVHSFGSSQSFGGGGFGSGQPLGGGRISVGHGTDEESNVAATIITRKIPITVPKPYIVEVEKKVPYTVKYAVEVPIHKPYEVPVPRPYHVTVEKKVPVTVEKPVPYSVKVPVKVDDPQAVHVSEPKPHVVEVPKAVHVPVPKTVFVPKAVPVYSSDDRGSSGQDVGHEGGSEGYSYGSHQ
;
A
#
# COMPACT_ATOMS: atom_id res chain seq x y z
N MET A 1 -5.90 11.71 13.04
CA MET A 1 -6.07 13.17 12.90
C MET A 1 -7.34 13.43 12.09
N ASP A 2 -7.93 14.62 12.17
CA ASP A 2 -9.14 14.93 11.39
C ASP A 2 -8.81 15.08 9.90
N LEU A 3 -9.62 14.44 9.04
CA LEU A 3 -9.54 14.61 7.59
C LEU A 3 -9.79 16.08 7.20
N ASP A 4 -9.10 16.55 6.16
CA ASP A 4 -9.41 17.81 5.53
C ASP A 4 -10.64 17.64 4.63
N GLU A 5 -11.74 18.30 4.98
CA GLU A 5 -13.01 18.18 4.27
C GLU A 5 -13.01 18.88 2.91
N THR A 6 -12.01 19.71 2.64
CA THR A 6 -11.88 20.46 1.38
C THR A 6 -11.21 19.67 0.27
N VAL A 7 -10.74 18.45 0.57
CA VAL A 7 -9.99 17.61 -0.37
C VAL A 7 -10.88 17.18 -1.53
N VAL A 8 -10.38 17.43 -2.74
CA VAL A 8 -10.93 16.90 -3.99
C VAL A 8 -9.94 15.88 -4.56
N ILE A 9 -10.47 14.73 -4.97
CA ILE A 9 -9.69 13.64 -5.57
C ILE A 9 -10.09 13.48 -7.03
N THR A 10 -9.11 13.50 -7.92
CA THR A 10 -9.28 13.16 -9.34
C THR A 10 -8.45 11.94 -9.71
N GLU A 11 -8.97 11.10 -10.60
CA GLU A 11 -8.30 9.89 -11.11
C GLU A 11 -8.06 10.00 -12.62
N ASP A 12 -6.86 9.63 -13.06
CA ASP A 12 -6.51 9.46 -14.47
C ASP A 12 -5.53 8.28 -14.69
N GLY A 13 -5.11 8.06 -15.94
CA GLY A 13 -4.11 7.05 -16.29
C GLY A 13 -2.69 7.66 -16.31
N PHE A 14 -1.75 7.00 -15.62
CA PHE A 14 -0.34 7.41 -15.57
C PHE A 14 0.51 6.77 -16.67
N GLY A 15 0.25 5.50 -17.00
CA GLY A 15 1.03 4.76 -17.97
C GLY A 15 0.54 3.32 -18.13
N LEU A 16 1.07 2.62 -19.14
CA LEU A 16 0.76 1.21 -19.39
C LEU A 16 1.85 0.33 -18.78
N PHE A 17 1.48 -0.52 -17.82
CA PHE A 17 2.38 -1.51 -17.25
C PHE A 17 2.16 -2.86 -17.90
N GLU A 18 3.25 -3.53 -18.28
CA GLU A 18 3.25 -4.95 -18.67
C GLU A 18 3.97 -5.73 -17.58
N ASP A 19 3.27 -6.67 -16.94
CA ASP A 19 3.88 -7.52 -15.92
C ASP A 19 4.92 -8.44 -16.56
N PRO A 20 6.18 -8.44 -16.07
CA PRO A 20 7.28 -9.12 -16.72
C PRO A 20 7.13 -10.65 -16.75
N GLU A 21 6.41 -11.23 -15.78
CA GLU A 21 6.18 -12.69 -15.67
C GLU A 21 4.96 -13.13 -16.46
N THR A 22 3.81 -12.48 -16.23
CA THR A 22 2.53 -12.90 -16.79
C THR A 22 2.22 -12.28 -18.15
N LYS A 23 3.00 -11.27 -18.57
CA LYS A 23 2.78 -10.45 -19.79
C LYS A 23 1.42 -9.74 -19.84
N LYS A 24 0.68 -9.73 -18.72
CA LYS A 24 -0.59 -9.02 -18.62
C LYS A 24 -0.32 -7.52 -18.60
N ARG A 25 -1.14 -6.79 -19.35
CA ARG A 25 -1.08 -5.34 -19.42
C ARG A 25 -2.18 -4.72 -18.58
N CYS A 26 -1.85 -3.68 -17.85
CA CYS A 26 -2.82 -2.89 -17.09
C CYS A 26 -2.44 -1.41 -17.10
N ILE A 27 -3.43 -0.55 -16.93
CA ILE A 27 -3.20 0.89 -16.77
C ILE A 27 -2.81 1.13 -15.32
N VAL A 28 -1.65 1.76 -15.11
CA VAL A 28 -1.29 2.35 -13.82
C VAL A 28 -2.12 3.60 -13.64
N LYS A 29 -2.91 3.64 -12.57
CA LYS A 29 -3.77 4.78 -12.24
C LYS A 29 -2.96 5.83 -11.50
N ARG A 30 -3.31 7.10 -11.70
CA ARG A 30 -2.84 8.22 -10.87
C ARG A 30 -4.02 8.88 -10.17
N PHE A 31 -3.83 9.19 -8.91
CA PHE A 31 -4.76 9.94 -8.07
C PHE A 31 -4.11 11.27 -7.71
N THR A 32 -4.85 12.37 -7.86
CA THR A 32 -4.43 13.70 -7.42
C THR A 32 -5.37 14.15 -6.31
N LEU A 33 -4.84 14.34 -5.10
CA LEU A 33 -5.55 14.90 -3.96
C LEU A 33 -5.16 16.37 -3.85
N LYS A 34 -6.13 17.28 -3.92
CA LYS A 34 -5.90 18.73 -3.75
C LYS A 34 -6.83 19.27 -2.67
N ASN A 35 -6.30 20.06 -1.74
CA ASN A 35 -7.11 20.76 -0.73
C ASN A 35 -7.18 22.28 -1.00
N ALA A 36 -7.88 23.01 -0.14
CA ALA A 36 -8.11 24.45 -0.29
C ALA A 36 -6.90 25.35 0.04
N THR A 37 -5.82 24.81 0.62
CA THR A 37 -4.59 25.54 0.98
C THR A 37 -3.50 25.41 -0.09
N ASP A 38 -3.88 24.95 -1.29
CA ASP A 38 -2.99 24.67 -2.43
C ASP A 38 -1.96 23.56 -2.19
N MET A 39 -2.14 22.70 -1.17
CA MET A 39 -1.44 21.42 -1.12
C MET A 39 -2.00 20.49 -2.20
N THR A 40 -1.11 19.88 -2.98
CA THR A 40 -1.49 18.83 -3.94
C THR A 40 -0.57 17.63 -3.78
N VAL A 41 -1.15 16.45 -3.62
CA VAL A 41 -0.44 15.16 -3.55
C VAL A 41 -0.83 14.31 -4.74
N GLN A 42 0.15 13.74 -5.43
CA GLN A 42 -0.08 12.77 -6.50
C GLN A 42 0.43 11.39 -6.10
N LEU A 43 -0.40 10.39 -6.37
CA LEU A 43 -0.16 8.99 -6.05
C LEU A 43 -0.34 8.14 -7.30
N ILE A 44 0.42 7.06 -7.46
CA ILE A 44 0.20 6.09 -8.53
C ILE A 44 0.01 4.67 -8.00
N SER A 45 -0.73 3.84 -8.73
CA SER A 45 -1.00 2.45 -8.31
C SER A 45 0.20 1.52 -8.43
N TYR A 46 1.26 1.92 -9.13
CA TYR A 46 2.54 1.19 -9.12
C TYR A 46 3.31 1.53 -7.83
N GLY A 47 3.58 0.53 -7.00
CA GLY A 47 4.26 0.68 -5.71
C GLY A 47 3.49 1.47 -4.65
N ALA A 48 2.20 1.77 -4.89
CA ALA A 48 1.41 2.73 -4.10
C ALA A 48 2.19 4.04 -3.86
N THR A 49 2.85 4.52 -4.92
CA THR A 49 3.94 5.50 -4.87
C THR A 49 3.44 6.94 -4.78
N VAL A 50 4.06 7.75 -3.91
CA VAL A 50 3.92 9.20 -3.91
C VAL A 50 4.81 9.79 -5.01
N THR A 51 4.21 10.43 -6.01
CA THR A 51 4.96 10.97 -7.16
C THR A 51 5.21 12.48 -7.05
N SER A 52 4.39 13.21 -6.29
CA SER A 52 4.47 14.66 -6.13
C SER A 52 3.82 15.11 -4.82
N ILE A 53 4.43 16.09 -4.15
CA ILE A 53 3.85 16.85 -3.04
C ILE A 53 4.14 18.33 -3.31
N LEU A 54 3.14 19.04 -3.82
CA LEU A 54 3.19 20.48 -4.04
C LEU A 54 2.71 21.20 -2.79
N VAL A 55 3.54 22.09 -2.25
CA VAL A 55 3.20 22.92 -1.07
C VAL A 55 3.73 24.35 -1.21
N PRO A 56 2.99 25.37 -0.73
CA PRO A 56 3.44 26.75 -0.73
C PRO A 56 4.65 26.95 0.19
N ASP A 57 5.52 27.90 -0.15
CA ASP A 57 6.48 28.49 0.79
C ASP A 57 5.88 29.73 1.50
N GLN A 58 6.68 30.38 2.34
CA GLN A 58 6.30 31.60 3.07
C GLN A 58 5.86 32.76 2.15
N ASP A 59 6.27 32.77 0.88
CA ASP A 59 5.91 33.78 -0.12
C ASP A 59 4.71 33.33 -0.99
N GLY A 60 4.11 32.18 -0.66
CA GLY A 60 2.98 31.58 -1.40
C GLY A 60 3.39 30.87 -2.69
N LYS A 61 4.69 30.72 -2.98
CA LYS A 61 5.14 30.00 -4.17
C LYS A 61 5.07 28.49 -3.92
N VAL A 62 4.23 27.83 -4.71
CA VAL A 62 4.05 26.38 -4.67
C VAL A 62 5.20 25.70 -5.41
N ASN A 63 5.86 24.74 -4.75
CA ASN A 63 6.86 23.88 -5.38
C ASN A 63 6.71 22.43 -4.93
N ASP A 64 7.23 21.51 -5.73
CA ASP A 64 7.20 20.08 -5.42
C ASP A 64 8.40 19.72 -4.55
N VAL A 65 8.12 19.17 -3.37
CA VAL A 65 9.13 18.93 -2.33
C VAL A 65 9.58 17.48 -2.26
N VAL A 66 9.13 16.61 -3.16
CA VAL A 66 9.59 15.22 -3.24
C VAL A 66 10.22 14.90 -4.59
N LEU A 67 11.22 14.03 -4.61
CA LEU A 67 11.74 13.48 -5.85
C LEU A 67 10.70 12.55 -6.50
N GLY A 68 10.77 12.39 -7.82
CA GLY A 68 9.91 11.48 -8.58
C GLY A 68 10.16 11.56 -10.08
N PHE A 69 9.33 10.86 -10.87
CA PHE A 69 9.38 10.88 -12.32
C PHE A 69 8.03 11.32 -12.92
N ASP A 70 8.08 11.99 -14.08
CA ASP A 70 6.87 12.44 -14.79
C ASP A 70 6.12 11.28 -15.46
N GLU A 71 6.82 10.18 -15.76
CA GLU A 71 6.33 9.03 -16.54
C GLU A 71 6.61 7.71 -15.81
N LEU A 72 5.80 6.68 -16.10
CA LEU A 72 5.94 5.34 -15.50
C LEU A 72 7.29 4.71 -15.80
N GLU A 73 7.82 4.92 -17.00
CA GLU A 73 9.10 4.43 -17.48
C GLU A 73 10.26 4.87 -16.58
N GLY A 74 10.16 6.06 -15.97
CA GLY A 74 11.13 6.55 -14.99
C GLY A 74 11.20 5.68 -13.74
N TYR A 75 10.05 5.25 -13.21
CA TYR A 75 9.99 4.30 -12.09
C TYR A 75 10.47 2.90 -12.50
N LEU A 76 10.07 2.43 -13.69
CA LEU A 76 10.45 1.11 -14.19
C LEU A 76 11.93 0.98 -14.54
N SER A 77 12.60 2.06 -14.94
CA SER A 77 14.02 2.03 -15.29
C SER A 77 14.94 2.25 -14.08
N ASN A 78 14.40 2.78 -12.98
CA ASN A 78 15.16 3.18 -11.78
C ASN A 78 14.64 2.50 -10.51
N LYS A 79 14.16 1.26 -10.64
CA LYS A 79 13.52 0.48 -9.56
C LYS A 79 14.38 0.36 -8.30
N SER A 80 15.70 0.27 -8.46
CA SER A 80 16.63 0.19 -7.32
C SER A 80 16.54 1.38 -6.37
N GLN A 81 16.09 2.54 -6.85
CA GLN A 81 16.01 3.78 -6.06
C GLN A 81 14.71 3.89 -5.24
N ARG A 82 13.66 3.14 -5.61
CA ARG A 82 12.37 3.04 -4.88
C ARG A 82 11.73 4.39 -4.55
N ILE A 83 11.96 5.41 -5.39
CA ILE A 83 11.60 6.80 -5.11
C ILE A 83 10.09 6.92 -4.84
N GLY A 84 9.74 7.27 -3.60
CA GLY A 84 8.37 7.55 -3.16
C GLY A 84 7.49 6.30 -2.96
N SER A 85 8.01 5.11 -3.20
CA SER A 85 7.22 3.86 -3.17
C SER A 85 7.05 3.32 -1.76
N ILE A 86 6.03 2.46 -1.58
CA ILE A 86 5.90 1.62 -0.39
C ILE A 86 6.82 0.41 -0.52
N VAL A 87 7.66 0.18 0.49
CA VAL A 87 8.57 -0.96 0.56
C VAL A 87 8.02 -2.02 1.51
N GLY A 88 8.20 -3.29 1.15
CA GLY A 88 7.67 -4.44 1.87
C GLY A 88 7.85 -5.73 1.04
N ARG A 89 7.67 -6.94 1.60
CA ARG A 89 7.01 -7.26 2.88
C ARG A 89 7.75 -6.80 4.15
N VAL A 90 9.08 -6.80 4.11
CA VAL A 90 9.94 -6.27 5.18
C VAL A 90 10.83 -5.17 4.62
N ALA A 91 10.67 -3.96 5.13
CA ALA A 91 11.51 -2.81 4.86
C ALA A 91 12.92 -2.99 5.45
N ASN A 92 13.89 -2.34 4.83
CA ASN A 92 15.31 -2.44 5.16
C ASN A 92 15.84 -3.88 5.00
N ARG A 93 16.93 -4.20 5.72
CA ARG A 93 17.71 -5.41 5.51
C ARG A 93 17.27 -6.56 6.40
N ILE A 94 17.36 -7.79 5.84
CA ILE A 94 17.41 -9.05 6.60
C ILE A 94 18.78 -9.69 6.35
N SER A 95 19.53 -9.93 7.42
CA SER A 95 20.87 -10.50 7.33
C SER A 95 20.81 -11.90 6.73
N GLN A 96 21.77 -12.18 5.83
CA GLN A 96 21.86 -13.41 5.03
C GLN A 96 20.58 -13.81 4.25
N GLY A 97 19.60 -12.91 4.14
CA GLY A 97 18.27 -13.23 3.61
C GLY A 97 17.60 -14.38 4.34
N ARG A 98 17.84 -14.56 5.63
CA ARG A 98 17.30 -15.67 6.42
C ARG A 98 16.71 -15.16 7.72
N PHE A 99 15.68 -15.84 8.20
CA PHE A 99 15.11 -15.63 9.52
C PHE A 99 14.45 -16.92 10.01
N LYS A 100 14.02 -16.94 11.28
CA LYS A 100 13.32 -18.07 11.87
C LYS A 100 11.96 -17.67 12.40
N ILE A 101 10.98 -18.55 12.22
CA ILE A 101 9.67 -18.46 12.87
C ILE A 101 9.45 -19.77 13.62
N TYR A 102 9.25 -19.70 14.93
CA TYR A 102 9.07 -20.88 15.79
C TYR A 102 10.15 -21.97 15.62
N GLY A 103 11.39 -21.54 15.32
CA GLY A 103 12.53 -22.43 15.10
C GLY A 103 12.69 -22.96 13.68
N GLU A 104 11.67 -22.83 12.81
CA GLU A 104 11.76 -23.14 11.39
C GLU A 104 12.48 -22.02 10.63
N GLU A 105 13.44 -22.38 9.77
CA GLU A 105 14.25 -21.44 9.00
C GLU A 105 13.62 -21.15 7.63
N PHE A 106 13.53 -19.86 7.28
CA PHE A 106 13.02 -19.39 6.00
C PHE A 106 14.14 -18.66 5.25
N GLN A 107 14.20 -18.88 3.94
CA GLN A 107 15.14 -18.21 3.02
C GLN A 107 14.36 -17.30 2.07
N VAL A 108 14.58 -16.00 2.20
CA VAL A 108 14.07 -14.99 1.27
C VAL A 108 15.08 -14.67 0.18
N THR A 109 14.62 -14.00 -0.88
CA THR A 109 15.46 -13.56 -2.01
C THR A 109 16.69 -12.79 -1.53
N LYS A 110 17.83 -12.93 -2.20
CA LYS A 110 19.04 -12.15 -1.92
C LYS A 110 19.28 -11.15 -3.04
N ASN A 111 18.73 -9.96 -2.89
CA ASN A 111 18.80 -8.88 -3.87
C ASN A 111 19.89 -7.83 -3.55
N GLU A 112 20.56 -7.96 -2.40
CA GLU A 112 21.70 -7.11 -2.02
C GLU A 112 22.85 -7.97 -1.49
N ASN A 113 23.73 -8.41 -2.41
CA ASN A 113 24.81 -9.33 -2.10
C ASN A 113 24.28 -10.64 -1.45
N LYS A 114 24.68 -10.91 -0.20
CA LYS A 114 24.21 -12.06 0.58
C LYS A 114 22.95 -11.75 1.39
N HIS A 115 22.47 -10.51 1.38
CA HIS A 115 21.37 -9.98 2.18
C HIS A 115 20.09 -9.80 1.36
N HIS A 116 18.99 -9.65 2.09
CA HIS A 116 17.71 -9.25 1.54
C HIS A 116 17.44 -7.79 1.89
N LEU A 117 16.89 -7.03 0.96
CA LEU A 117 16.61 -5.60 1.11
C LEU A 117 15.22 -5.25 0.56
N HIS A 118 14.43 -4.54 1.37
CA HIS A 118 13.15 -3.93 0.96
C HIS A 118 12.18 -4.91 0.27
N GLY A 119 12.09 -6.14 0.77
CA GLY A 119 11.15 -7.13 0.25
C GLY A 119 11.60 -7.92 -0.98
N GLY A 120 12.81 -7.69 -1.50
CA GLY A 120 13.42 -8.56 -2.52
C GLY A 120 13.52 -7.95 -3.91
N ASP A 121 13.65 -8.80 -4.94
CA ASP A 121 13.88 -8.35 -6.32
C ASP A 121 12.64 -7.65 -6.90
N ARG A 122 11.46 -8.16 -6.56
CA ARG A 122 10.14 -7.61 -6.91
C ARG A 122 9.30 -7.39 -5.65
N GLY A 123 9.83 -6.60 -4.73
CA GLY A 123 9.13 -6.10 -3.54
C GLY A 123 7.88 -5.28 -3.86
N PHE A 124 7.21 -4.82 -2.82
CA PHE A 124 5.93 -4.10 -2.90
C PHE A 124 5.99 -2.82 -3.75
N ASP A 125 7.16 -2.20 -3.82
CA ASP A 125 7.50 -1.03 -4.63
C ASP A 125 7.38 -1.30 -6.14
N GLN A 126 7.43 -2.56 -6.55
CA GLN A 126 7.44 -2.97 -7.96
C GLN A 126 6.17 -3.69 -8.41
N ARG A 127 5.09 -3.58 -7.63
CA ARG A 127 3.79 -4.21 -7.91
C ARG A 127 2.76 -3.16 -8.32
N VAL A 128 1.81 -3.54 -9.17
CA VAL A 128 0.62 -2.72 -9.42
C VAL A 128 -0.44 -3.12 -8.40
N TRP A 129 -0.79 -2.19 -7.53
CA TRP A 129 -1.77 -2.35 -6.47
C TRP A 129 -3.19 -2.14 -7.02
N GLN A 130 -4.15 -2.92 -6.53
CA GLN A 130 -5.55 -2.59 -6.73
C GLN A 130 -5.86 -1.29 -5.99
N SER A 131 -6.66 -0.40 -6.58
CA SER A 131 -6.90 0.92 -5.99
C SER A 131 -8.30 1.45 -6.22
N HIS A 132 -8.81 2.17 -5.23
CA HIS A 132 -10.09 2.87 -5.28
C HIS A 132 -10.07 4.10 -4.37
N VAL A 133 -11.01 5.02 -4.62
CA VAL A 133 -11.27 6.17 -3.75
C VAL A 133 -12.35 5.79 -2.74
N GLU A 134 -12.05 5.86 -1.45
CA GLU A 134 -12.98 5.63 -0.36
C GLU A 134 -13.56 6.96 0.13
N ASN A 135 -14.89 7.04 0.23
CA ASN A 135 -15.63 8.20 0.76
C ASN A 135 -15.28 9.55 0.10
N GLY A 136 -14.76 9.53 -1.13
CA GLY A 136 -14.32 10.72 -1.87
C GLY A 136 -13.08 11.43 -1.31
N ARG A 137 -12.45 10.91 -0.25
CA ARG A 137 -11.39 11.62 0.51
C ARG A 137 -10.14 10.80 0.81
N LYS A 138 -10.20 9.48 0.65
CA LYS A 138 -9.06 8.59 0.85
C LYS A 138 -8.78 7.80 -0.41
N VAL A 139 -7.51 7.56 -0.70
CA VAL A 139 -7.10 6.63 -1.76
C VAL A 139 -6.56 5.38 -1.09
N VAL A 140 -7.20 4.25 -1.36
CA VAL A 140 -6.85 2.95 -0.78
C VAL A 140 -6.19 2.10 -1.84
N PHE A 141 -4.99 1.60 -1.54
CA PHE A 141 -4.26 0.63 -2.34
C PHE A 141 -4.26 -0.71 -1.62
N SER A 142 -4.56 -1.80 -2.32
CA SER A 142 -4.50 -3.17 -1.79
C SER A 142 -3.64 -4.07 -2.67
N TYR A 143 -2.80 -4.91 -2.07
CA TYR A 143 -1.99 -5.91 -2.74
C TYR A 143 -2.01 -7.23 -1.98
N LEU A 144 -2.28 -8.32 -2.70
CA LEU A 144 -2.20 -9.67 -2.17
C LEU A 144 -0.86 -10.28 -2.56
N SER A 145 0.07 -10.30 -1.60
CA SER A 145 1.33 -11.02 -1.71
C SER A 145 1.07 -12.50 -1.44
N LYS A 146 1.31 -13.37 -2.42
CA LYS A 146 1.01 -14.80 -2.28
C LYS A 146 1.99 -15.51 -1.34
N ASP A 147 1.58 -16.66 -0.79
CA ASP A 147 2.47 -17.57 -0.07
C ASP A 147 3.69 -17.92 -0.95
N GLY A 148 4.88 -17.81 -0.38
CA GLY A 148 6.16 -18.01 -1.06
C GLY A 148 6.66 -16.83 -1.90
N GLU A 149 5.90 -15.74 -2.03
CA GLU A 149 6.38 -14.55 -2.77
C GLU A 149 7.65 -13.99 -2.11
N GLU A 150 8.73 -13.87 -2.89
CA GLU A 150 10.07 -13.46 -2.43
C GLU A 150 10.64 -14.35 -1.29
N GLY A 151 10.07 -15.55 -1.10
CA GLY A 151 10.43 -16.52 -0.07
C GLY A 151 9.71 -16.34 1.28
N TYR A 152 8.75 -15.41 1.38
CA TYR A 152 7.99 -15.21 2.61
C TYR A 152 6.82 -16.20 2.77
N PRO A 153 6.59 -16.78 3.97
CA PRO A 153 5.45 -17.67 4.20
C PRO A 153 4.14 -16.89 4.34
N GLY A 154 3.03 -17.54 3.97
CA GLY A 154 1.66 -17.04 4.09
C GLY A 154 1.28 -16.05 3.00
N ASN A 155 0.01 -16.13 2.54
CA ASN A 155 -0.54 -15.01 1.80
C ASN A 155 -0.62 -13.80 2.74
N LEU A 156 -0.31 -12.61 2.25
CA LEU A 156 -0.41 -11.37 2.99
C LEU A 156 -1.24 -10.38 2.17
N LEU A 157 -2.37 -9.95 2.72
CA LEU A 157 -3.11 -8.81 2.19
C LEU A 157 -2.54 -7.55 2.84
N ALA A 158 -1.79 -6.77 2.07
CA ALA A 158 -1.31 -5.45 2.46
C ALA A 158 -2.27 -4.38 1.93
N GLN A 159 -2.52 -3.36 2.75
CA GLN A 159 -3.33 -2.21 2.40
C GLN A 159 -2.64 -0.92 2.83
N VAL A 160 -2.62 0.07 1.93
CA VAL A 160 -2.05 1.40 2.17
C VAL A 160 -3.12 2.44 1.85
N THR A 161 -3.46 3.27 2.81
CA THR A 161 -4.46 4.32 2.67
C THR A 161 -3.83 5.69 2.81
N TYR A 162 -3.98 6.52 1.78
CA TYR A 162 -3.52 7.90 1.78
C TYR A 162 -4.69 8.86 1.95
N SER A 163 -4.48 9.90 2.75
CA SER A 163 -5.43 11.00 2.91
C SER A 163 -4.74 12.30 3.31
N ILE A 164 -5.33 13.44 2.96
CA ILE A 164 -4.90 14.74 3.48
C ILE A 164 -5.74 15.04 4.74
N VAL A 165 -5.06 15.33 5.83
CA VAL A 165 -5.64 15.76 7.11
C VAL A 165 -5.47 17.28 7.25
N LYS A 166 -6.11 17.87 8.27
CA LYS A 166 -5.95 19.31 8.58
C LYS A 166 -4.47 19.70 8.66
N GLU A 167 -4.20 20.99 8.44
CA GLU A 167 -2.85 21.58 8.50
C GLU A 167 -1.87 20.98 7.48
N ASN A 168 -2.35 20.55 6.31
CA ASN A 168 -1.55 19.98 5.22
C ASN A 168 -0.80 18.69 5.60
N GLY A 169 -1.32 17.92 6.55
CA GLY A 169 -0.77 16.61 6.86
C GLY A 169 -1.12 15.59 5.78
N LEU A 170 -0.12 14.84 5.31
CA LEU A 170 -0.34 13.63 4.52
C LEU A 170 -0.32 12.42 5.47
N GLN A 171 -1.49 11.81 5.71
CA GLN A 171 -1.59 10.60 6.51
C GLN A 171 -1.46 9.37 5.61
N ILE A 172 -0.53 8.48 5.97
CA ILE A 172 -0.32 7.17 5.34
C ILE A 172 -0.61 6.10 6.38
N GLU A 173 -1.72 5.38 6.20
CA GLU A 173 -2.09 4.27 7.08
C GLU A 173 -1.76 2.95 6.39
N MET A 174 -0.99 2.09 7.05
CA MET A 174 -0.56 0.80 6.52
C MET A 174 -1.13 -0.33 7.38
N ARG A 175 -1.77 -1.30 6.74
CA ARG A 175 -2.34 -2.49 7.40
C ARG A 175 -1.90 -3.74 6.65
N ALA A 176 -1.73 -4.83 7.38
CA ALA A 176 -1.46 -6.13 6.79
C ALA A 176 -2.17 -7.24 7.56
N MET A 177 -2.62 -8.28 6.85
CA MET A 177 -3.20 -9.49 7.43
C MET A 177 -2.61 -10.70 6.72
N SER A 178 -2.11 -11.68 7.49
CA SER A 178 -1.49 -12.89 6.94
C SER A 178 -2.19 -14.18 7.31
N THR A 179 -2.09 -15.16 6.41
CA THR A 179 -2.65 -16.51 6.57
C THR A 179 -1.74 -17.43 7.36
N LYS A 180 -0.45 -17.09 7.47
CA LYS A 180 0.55 -17.79 8.27
C LYS A 180 1.37 -16.76 9.04
N PRO A 181 1.94 -17.10 10.20
CA PRO A 181 2.97 -16.29 10.84
C PRO A 181 4.04 -15.86 9.82
N THR A 182 4.24 -14.56 9.65
CA THR A 182 5.20 -13.98 8.70
C THR A 182 5.68 -12.62 9.20
N PRO A 183 6.96 -12.23 9.02
CA PRO A 183 7.41 -10.91 9.40
C PRO A 183 6.80 -9.85 8.47
N VAL A 184 6.37 -8.73 9.05
CA VAL A 184 5.90 -7.56 8.31
C VAL A 184 6.58 -6.30 8.86
N ASN A 185 7.09 -5.47 7.96
CA ASN A 185 7.60 -4.15 8.26
C ASN A 185 7.40 -3.29 7.01
N LEU A 186 6.34 -2.48 6.98
CA LEU A 186 6.03 -1.64 5.83
C LEU A 186 6.55 -0.22 6.06
N SER A 187 7.04 0.41 5.00
CA SER A 187 7.48 1.81 5.08
C SER A 187 7.30 2.55 3.76
N SER A 188 7.30 3.88 3.83
CA SER A 188 7.26 4.76 2.66
C SER A 188 8.64 5.35 2.40
N HIS A 189 9.17 5.13 1.20
CA HIS A 189 10.52 5.51 0.81
C HIS A 189 10.55 6.89 0.12
N GLY A 190 9.91 7.89 0.75
CA GLY A 190 9.83 9.26 0.25
C GLY A 190 11.16 10.00 0.31
N TYR A 191 11.56 10.63 -0.80
CA TYR A 191 12.77 11.45 -0.90
C TYR A 191 12.39 12.94 -0.88
N PHE A 192 12.63 13.61 0.23
CA PHE A 192 12.22 15.00 0.46
C PHE A 192 13.36 16.00 0.21
N ASN A 193 13.02 17.09 -0.47
CA ASN A 193 13.82 18.31 -0.51
C ASN A 193 12.88 19.53 -0.46
N LEU A 194 12.71 20.08 0.75
CA LEU A 194 11.81 21.24 1.01
C LEU A 194 12.21 22.55 0.29
N ALA A 195 13.42 22.64 -0.27
CA ALA A 195 13.79 23.75 -1.15
C ALA A 195 13.12 23.63 -2.54
N GLY A 196 12.80 22.40 -2.94
CA GLY A 196 12.31 22.00 -4.25
C GLY A 196 13.08 20.77 -4.74
N HIS A 197 12.39 19.80 -5.33
CA HIS A 197 12.99 18.55 -5.82
C HIS A 197 14.12 18.77 -6.85
N GLU A 198 14.11 19.92 -7.51
CA GLU A 198 15.04 20.31 -8.56
C GLU A 198 16.34 20.95 -8.03
N THR A 199 16.38 21.28 -6.74
CA THR A 199 17.49 22.06 -6.15
C THR A 199 18.74 21.25 -5.86
N GLY A 200 18.63 19.91 -5.90
CA GLY A 200 19.75 18.99 -5.70
C GLY A 200 20.40 19.11 -4.33
N SER A 201 21.68 18.74 -4.27
CA SER A 201 22.46 18.70 -3.04
C SER A 201 22.56 20.04 -2.33
N ARG A 202 22.72 21.13 -3.10
CA ARG A 202 22.79 22.50 -2.57
C ARG A 202 21.54 22.87 -1.77
N GLY A 203 20.36 22.50 -2.27
CA GLY A 203 19.12 22.72 -1.54
C GLY A 203 19.08 21.94 -0.24
N LEU A 204 19.45 20.65 -0.28
CA LEU A 204 19.41 19.78 0.90
C LEU A 204 20.37 20.23 2.02
N PHE A 205 21.53 20.78 1.67
CA PHE A 205 22.55 21.18 2.64
C PHE A 205 22.09 22.27 3.62
N GLU A 206 21.05 23.01 3.24
CA GLU A 206 20.49 24.13 3.99
C GLU A 206 19.46 23.70 5.03
N HIS A 207 18.95 22.48 4.92
CA HIS A 207 17.94 21.95 5.82
C HIS A 207 18.50 21.78 7.23
N LYS A 208 17.68 22.16 8.21
CA LYS A 208 17.89 21.83 9.61
C LYS A 208 17.04 20.63 9.96
N LEU A 209 17.65 19.62 10.54
CA LEU A 209 17.02 18.39 10.96
C LEU A 209 17.11 18.25 12.48
N ASN A 210 16.00 17.89 13.09
CA ASN A 210 15.90 17.38 14.45
C ASN A 210 15.22 16.01 14.40
N VAL A 211 15.72 15.06 15.19
CA VAL A 211 15.12 13.75 15.41
C VAL A 211 15.03 13.49 16.91
N ASN A 212 13.85 13.14 17.38
CA ASN A 212 13.57 12.79 18.78
C ASN A 212 13.95 11.33 19.05
N ALA A 213 15.26 11.07 19.01
CA ALA A 213 15.87 9.78 19.28
C ALA A 213 17.14 9.99 20.11
N ASP A 214 17.25 9.29 21.24
CA ASP A 214 18.44 9.29 22.09
C ASP A 214 19.38 8.12 21.76
N ARG A 215 18.92 7.17 20.94
CA ARG A 215 19.63 5.94 20.60
C ARG A 215 19.51 5.62 19.10
N PHE A 216 20.41 4.78 18.62
CA PHE A 216 20.41 4.25 17.26
C PHE A 216 20.97 2.82 17.23
N LEU A 217 20.73 2.10 16.13
CA LEU A 217 21.29 0.77 15.93
C LEU A 217 22.70 0.88 15.35
N MET A 218 23.69 0.35 16.06
CA MET A 218 25.05 0.23 15.54
C MET A 218 25.06 -0.73 14.36
N LYS A 219 25.72 -0.34 13.28
CA LYS A 219 25.78 -1.11 12.04
C LYS A 219 27.18 -1.56 11.69
N THR A 220 27.24 -2.68 10.98
CA THR A 220 28.42 -3.22 10.33
C THR A 220 28.71 -2.46 9.03
N VAL A 221 29.85 -2.76 8.40
CA VAL A 221 30.20 -2.24 7.07
C VAL A 221 29.23 -2.67 5.97
N ASP A 222 28.50 -3.77 6.17
CA ASP A 222 27.45 -4.26 5.27
C ASP A 222 26.10 -3.54 5.53
N ASN A 223 26.08 -2.46 6.32
CA ASN A 223 24.89 -1.72 6.76
C ASN A 223 23.84 -2.57 7.52
N LEU A 224 24.27 -3.67 8.14
CA LEU A 224 23.43 -4.48 9.02
C LEU A 224 23.61 -4.09 10.48
N PRO A 225 22.54 -4.08 11.30
CA PRO A 225 22.67 -3.96 12.74
C PRO A 225 23.59 -5.04 13.33
N THR A 226 24.35 -4.65 14.34
CA THR A 226 25.20 -5.56 15.13
C THR A 226 24.43 -6.22 16.27
N GLY A 227 23.22 -5.73 16.55
CA GLY A 227 22.46 -6.01 17.78
C GLY A 227 22.70 -4.97 18.88
N GLU A 228 23.74 -4.15 18.78
CA GLU A 228 24.01 -3.10 19.77
C GLU A 228 23.13 -1.86 19.54
N ILE A 229 22.48 -1.39 20.62
CA ILE A 229 21.74 -0.13 20.67
C ILE A 229 22.62 0.89 21.40
N SER A 230 23.12 1.89 20.67
CA SER A 230 24.05 2.89 21.21
C SER A 230 23.39 4.25 21.38
N VAL A 231 23.92 5.07 22.30
CA VAL A 231 23.46 6.44 22.53
C VAL A 231 23.98 7.35 21.42
N VAL A 232 23.12 8.23 20.90
CA VAL A 232 23.52 9.21 19.87
C VAL A 232 24.57 10.18 20.41
N SER A 233 25.55 10.53 19.59
CA SER A 233 26.59 11.51 19.91
C SER A 233 27.10 12.19 18.63
N GLY A 234 27.94 13.23 18.77
CA GLY A 234 28.53 13.93 17.62
C GLY A 234 27.45 14.47 16.66
N ASP A 235 27.64 14.33 15.35
CA ASP A 235 26.67 14.76 14.34
C ASP A 235 25.41 13.87 14.27
N LEU A 236 25.44 12.65 14.82
CA LEU A 236 24.27 11.78 14.91
C LEU A 236 23.32 12.18 16.06
N ASP A 237 23.78 12.98 17.03
CA ASP A 237 22.91 13.56 18.06
C ASP A 237 22.05 14.69 17.49
N LEU A 238 20.92 14.30 16.91
CA LEU A 238 19.95 15.19 16.26
C LEU A 238 18.83 15.63 17.20
N ARG A 239 18.94 15.42 18.52
CA ARG A 239 17.95 15.87 19.52
C ARG A 239 17.84 17.40 19.58
N ARG A 240 18.84 18.10 19.06
CA ARG A 240 18.80 19.54 18.74
C ARG A 240 18.92 19.73 17.24
N PRO A 241 18.23 20.72 16.64
CA PRO A 241 18.32 20.97 15.21
C PRO A 241 19.76 21.20 14.75
N LYS A 242 20.21 20.44 13.75
CA LYS A 242 21.52 20.58 13.09
C LYS A 242 21.34 20.68 11.58
N LEU A 243 22.30 21.31 10.90
CA LEU A 243 22.32 21.30 9.43
C LEU A 243 22.56 19.88 8.94
N ILE A 244 21.80 19.44 7.93
CA ILE A 244 21.99 18.13 7.30
C ILE A 244 23.40 18.02 6.71
N MET A 245 23.94 19.12 6.18
CA MET A 245 25.30 19.18 5.64
C MET A 245 26.37 18.72 6.64
N ASN A 246 26.19 18.97 7.94
CA ASN A 246 27.16 18.52 8.94
C ASN A 246 27.27 16.99 8.95
N GLY A 247 26.14 16.28 8.93
CA GLY A 247 26.13 14.83 8.84
C GLY A 247 26.74 14.30 7.54
N ILE A 248 26.44 14.96 6.43
CA ILE A 248 27.01 14.61 5.11
C ILE A 248 28.54 14.68 5.13
N LEU A 249 29.11 15.70 5.76
CA LEU A 249 30.56 15.93 5.79
C LEU A 249 31.29 15.14 6.88
N GLN A 250 30.65 14.88 8.02
CA GLN A 250 31.32 14.35 9.23
C GLN A 250 31.02 12.88 9.50
N MET A 251 29.91 12.33 9.00
CA MET A 251 29.56 10.92 9.27
C MET A 251 30.49 9.97 8.49
N PRO A 252 30.99 8.90 9.13
CA PRO A 252 31.72 7.84 8.44
C PRO A 252 30.90 7.25 7.29
N GLY A 253 31.48 7.17 6.10
CA GLY A 253 30.81 6.65 4.89
C GLY A 253 30.02 7.70 4.08
N GLY A 254 29.89 8.93 4.58
CA GLY A 254 29.23 10.04 3.88
C GLY A 254 27.72 10.07 4.09
N GLY A 255 27.25 11.00 4.93
CA GLY A 255 25.82 11.19 5.20
C GLY A 255 25.21 10.22 6.20
N TYR A 256 23.90 10.33 6.35
CA TYR A 256 23.13 9.45 7.21
C TYR A 256 22.62 8.25 6.40
N ASP A 257 22.71 7.08 7.01
CA ASP A 257 21.98 5.85 6.65
C ASP A 257 21.86 5.01 7.93
N HIS A 258 21.07 5.50 8.89
CA HIS A 258 21.03 4.96 10.25
C HIS A 258 19.59 4.71 10.70
N THR A 259 19.37 3.58 11.39
CA THR A 259 18.11 3.31 12.08
C THR A 259 18.14 3.99 13.44
N MET A 260 17.38 5.07 13.58
CA MET A 260 17.21 5.82 14.82
C MET A 260 16.14 5.14 15.68
N VAL A 261 16.45 4.92 16.96
CA VAL A 261 15.52 4.28 17.92
C VAL A 261 14.66 5.36 18.56
N LEU A 262 13.34 5.26 18.38
CA LEU A 262 12.39 6.26 18.84
C LEU A 262 11.94 5.97 20.27
N GLU A 263 11.96 6.99 21.14
CA GLU A 263 11.53 6.84 22.54
C GLU A 263 10.05 6.43 22.64
N GLU A 264 9.74 5.47 23.50
CA GLU A 264 8.35 5.18 23.91
C GLU A 264 7.85 6.33 24.80
N LYS A 265 6.78 7.01 24.38
CA LYS A 265 6.07 8.04 25.16
C LYS A 265 4.57 7.84 25.02
N GLU A 266 3.80 8.43 25.93
CA GLU A 266 2.35 8.25 26.00
C GLU A 266 1.65 8.69 24.69
N GLY A 267 0.89 7.78 24.08
CA GLY A 267 0.04 8.04 22.91
C GLY A 267 0.37 7.14 21.70
N PRO A 268 -0.60 6.90 20.80
CA PRO A 268 -0.41 5.97 19.68
C PRO A 268 0.39 6.56 18.51
N ILE A 269 0.40 7.88 18.31
CA ILE A 269 1.13 8.57 17.23
C ILE A 269 1.87 9.76 17.84
N LYS A 270 3.18 9.88 17.57
CA LYS A 270 4.07 10.90 18.16
C LYS A 270 4.89 11.62 17.10
N SER A 271 5.23 12.88 17.37
CA SER A 271 6.20 13.64 16.57
C SER A 271 7.63 13.14 16.84
N VAL A 272 8.34 12.80 15.77
CA VAL A 272 9.65 12.12 15.85
C VAL A 272 10.75 12.82 15.07
N ALA A 273 10.40 13.64 14.08
CA ALA A 273 11.38 14.42 13.35
C ALA A 273 10.78 15.74 12.88
N LEU A 274 11.63 16.76 12.84
CA LEU A 274 11.30 18.07 12.30
C LEU A 274 12.40 18.47 11.32
N VAL A 275 12.00 18.77 10.08
CA VAL A 275 12.87 19.27 9.03
C VAL A 275 12.42 20.66 8.64
N VAL A 276 13.34 21.62 8.68
CA VAL A 276 13.06 23.02 8.31
C VAL A 276 14.01 23.41 7.19
N HIS A 277 13.49 24.01 6.13
CA HIS A 277 14.30 24.71 5.14
C HIS A 277 14.17 26.23 5.33
N PRO A 278 15.17 26.90 5.93
CA PRO A 278 15.00 28.28 6.40
C PRO A 278 14.69 29.30 5.30
N ARG A 279 15.20 29.11 4.07
CA ARG A 279 14.98 30.09 2.99
C ARG A 279 13.56 30.08 2.43
N THR A 280 12.93 28.92 2.38
CA THR A 280 11.52 28.81 1.91
C THR A 280 10.53 28.90 3.08
N GLY A 281 10.99 28.71 4.32
CA GLY A 281 10.10 28.61 5.48
C GLY A 281 9.27 27.32 5.51
N ARG A 282 9.45 26.41 4.53
CA ARG A 282 8.77 25.12 4.53
C ARG A 282 9.30 24.23 5.66
N THR A 283 8.37 23.55 6.31
CA THR A 283 8.64 22.65 7.42
C THR A 283 7.94 21.32 7.19
N LEU A 284 8.63 20.22 7.49
CA LEU A 284 8.08 18.87 7.53
C LEU A 284 8.20 18.35 8.95
N GLU A 285 7.07 18.09 9.59
CA GLU A 285 7.00 17.34 10.84
C GLU A 285 6.57 15.90 10.54
N VAL A 286 7.29 14.93 11.07
CA VAL A 286 6.98 13.50 10.91
C VAL A 286 6.37 12.98 12.19
N LEU A 287 5.16 12.43 12.07
CA LEU A 287 4.45 11.77 13.15
C LEU A 287 4.27 10.29 12.84
N THR A 288 4.48 9.40 13.81
CA THR A 288 4.42 7.95 13.59
C THR A 288 4.05 7.16 14.84
N ASP A 289 3.51 5.97 14.63
CA ASP A 289 3.31 4.90 15.62
C ASP A 289 4.48 3.89 15.64
N GLN A 290 5.46 4.05 14.75
CA GLN A 290 6.57 3.12 14.60
C GLN A 290 7.65 3.27 15.69
N LEU A 291 8.42 2.20 15.89
CA LEU A 291 9.47 2.10 16.91
C LEU A 291 10.81 2.69 16.46
N ALA A 292 11.03 2.80 15.15
CA ALA A 292 12.26 3.31 14.57
C ALA A 292 12.01 4.23 13.37
N LEU A 293 13.05 4.98 13.02
CA LEU A 293 13.10 5.85 11.85
C LEU A 293 14.42 5.59 11.11
N GLN A 294 14.36 5.13 9.87
CA GLN A 294 15.54 5.13 9.01
C GLN A 294 15.78 6.55 8.52
N LEU A 295 16.95 7.09 8.87
CA LEU A 295 17.42 8.39 8.42
C LEU A 295 18.43 8.18 7.29
N TYR A 296 18.07 8.58 6.07
CA TYR A 296 18.91 8.39 4.89
C TYR A 296 19.03 9.66 4.05
N THR A 297 20.24 10.13 3.77
CA THR A 297 20.50 11.35 2.98
C THR A 297 20.81 11.04 1.51
N SER A 298 20.15 10.06 0.92
CA SER A 298 20.27 9.75 -0.52
C SER A 298 21.71 9.55 -1.02
N GLY A 299 22.59 8.96 -0.20
CA GLY A 299 24.01 8.75 -0.53
C GLY A 299 24.26 7.71 -1.63
N GLY A 300 23.28 6.87 -1.94
CA GLY A 300 23.30 5.88 -3.02
C GLY A 300 22.71 6.37 -4.36
N LEU A 301 22.22 7.62 -4.43
CA LEU A 301 21.90 8.22 -5.72
C LEU A 301 23.19 8.46 -6.53
N PRO A 302 23.12 8.48 -7.89
CA PRO A 302 24.31 8.68 -8.72
C PRO A 302 25.03 9.98 -8.36
N ALA A 303 26.35 9.90 -8.15
CA ALA A 303 27.17 11.10 -8.04
C ALA A 303 27.30 11.74 -9.42
N ILE A 304 27.26 13.09 -9.49
CA ILE A 304 27.62 13.81 -10.71
C ILE A 304 29.13 14.00 -10.71
N ARG A 305 29.85 13.41 -11.68
CA ARG A 305 31.26 13.72 -11.92
C ARG A 305 31.40 14.57 -13.17
N GLU A 306 32.34 15.52 -13.18
CA GLU A 306 32.56 16.43 -14.32
C GLU A 306 32.92 15.67 -15.62
N GLU A 307 33.48 14.49 -15.48
CA GLU A 307 33.92 13.60 -16.57
C GLU A 307 32.81 12.68 -17.07
N ASP A 308 31.68 12.58 -16.36
CA ASP A 308 30.62 11.65 -16.72
C ASP A 308 29.88 12.17 -17.97
N ASP A 309 29.91 11.37 -19.03
CA ASP A 309 28.96 11.51 -20.12
C ASP A 309 27.56 11.59 -19.50
N LYS A 310 26.81 12.66 -19.76
CA LYS A 310 25.46 12.97 -19.22
C LYS A 310 24.42 11.86 -19.44
N LYS A 311 24.80 10.75 -20.07
CA LYS A 311 24.09 9.51 -20.32
C LYS A 311 23.70 8.77 -19.04
N TYR A 312 24.45 8.91 -17.94
CA TYR A 312 24.21 8.18 -16.68
C TYR A 312 23.49 9.00 -15.59
N LEU A 313 22.97 10.18 -15.94
CA LEU A 313 22.23 11.02 -15.00
C LEU A 313 20.85 10.44 -14.69
N LEU A 314 20.48 10.41 -13.41
CA LEU A 314 19.13 10.09 -12.99
C LEU A 314 18.22 11.29 -13.25
N LYS A 315 17.51 11.25 -14.38
CA LYS A 315 16.57 12.30 -14.79
C LYS A 315 15.25 12.14 -14.03
N GLY A 316 14.91 13.12 -13.21
CA GLY A 316 13.65 13.24 -12.50
C GLY A 316 12.61 14.08 -13.25
N LYS A 317 11.59 14.50 -12.51
CA LYS A 317 10.53 15.41 -12.98
C LYS A 317 11.10 16.67 -13.64
N LYS A 318 10.46 17.12 -14.73
CA LYS A 318 10.75 18.36 -15.47
C LYS A 318 12.22 18.50 -15.89
N GLY A 319 12.92 17.37 -16.09
CA GLY A 319 14.32 17.35 -16.48
C GLY A 319 15.31 17.66 -15.34
N ALA A 320 14.85 17.71 -14.09
CA ALA A 320 15.74 17.79 -12.93
C ALA A 320 16.70 16.60 -12.90
N VAL A 321 17.91 16.82 -12.38
CA VAL A 321 18.88 15.75 -12.16
C VAL A 321 18.88 15.41 -10.68
N TYR A 322 18.62 14.14 -10.36
CA TYR A 322 18.70 13.64 -8.99
C TYR A 322 20.07 13.04 -8.76
N GLU A 323 20.74 13.53 -7.74
CA GLU A 323 22.13 13.24 -7.46
C GLU A 323 22.33 12.81 -6.02
N GLN A 324 23.52 12.26 -5.75
CA GLN A 324 23.99 11.98 -4.40
C GLN A 324 23.73 13.17 -3.46
N TYR A 325 23.16 12.88 -2.29
CA TYR A 325 22.80 13.90 -1.30
C TYR A 325 21.78 14.95 -1.78
N GLY A 326 20.98 14.65 -2.80
CA GLY A 326 19.93 15.55 -3.31
C GLY A 326 18.63 15.55 -2.50
N ALA A 327 18.40 14.57 -1.62
CA ALA A 327 17.19 14.48 -0.81
C ALA A 327 17.40 13.73 0.52
N LEU A 328 16.39 13.85 1.40
CA LEU A 328 16.31 13.17 2.69
C LEU A 328 15.15 12.17 2.69
N CYS A 329 15.41 10.95 3.13
CA CYS A 329 14.39 9.95 3.47
C CYS A 329 14.25 9.85 5.00
N LEU A 330 12.99 9.75 5.43
CA LEU A 330 12.57 9.61 6.83
C LEU A 330 11.59 8.43 6.87
N GLU A 331 12.12 7.21 6.81
CA GLU A 331 11.32 6.00 6.68
C GLU A 331 10.92 5.50 8.07
N THR A 332 9.66 5.69 8.46
CA THR A 332 9.15 5.19 9.74
C THR A 332 8.93 3.69 9.65
N GLN A 333 9.54 2.91 10.52
CA GLN A 333 9.59 1.45 10.39
C GLN A 333 9.85 0.77 11.75
N ASN A 334 9.79 -0.55 11.79
CA ASN A 334 10.38 -1.33 12.87
C ASN A 334 11.92 -1.43 12.72
N TYR A 335 12.59 -2.02 13.70
CA TYR A 335 14.05 -2.14 13.74
C TYR A 335 14.54 -2.96 12.54
N THR A 336 15.58 -2.45 11.88
CA THR A 336 16.28 -3.17 10.81
C THR A 336 16.75 -4.53 11.32
N ASP A 337 16.63 -5.57 10.50
CA ASP A 337 17.00 -6.95 10.83
C ASP A 337 16.40 -7.49 12.15
N GLY A 338 15.30 -6.89 12.66
CA GLY A 338 14.71 -7.27 13.95
C GLY A 338 14.33 -8.75 14.06
N VAL A 339 14.00 -9.39 12.93
CA VAL A 339 13.71 -10.82 12.85
C VAL A 339 14.87 -11.73 13.28
N ASN A 340 16.11 -11.20 13.32
CA ASN A 340 17.32 -11.94 13.68
C ASN A 340 17.97 -11.44 14.98
N HIS A 341 17.39 -10.44 15.65
CA HIS A 341 17.93 -9.84 16.87
C HIS A 341 16.94 -9.98 18.03
N SER A 342 17.10 -11.02 18.83
CA SER A 342 16.25 -11.33 19.99
C SER A 342 16.22 -10.24 21.07
N ASN A 343 17.15 -9.28 21.04
CA ASN A 343 17.21 -8.16 21.96
C ASN A 343 16.51 -6.89 21.44
N PHE A 344 15.99 -6.92 20.21
CA PHE A 344 15.14 -5.87 19.66
C PHE A 344 13.69 -6.16 20.03
N PRO A 345 12.80 -5.14 19.95
CA PRO A 345 11.36 -5.40 20.02
C PRO A 345 10.97 -6.46 18.98
N ASP A 346 10.02 -7.32 19.34
CA ASP A 346 9.55 -8.37 18.44
C ASP A 346 9.15 -7.71 17.11
N THR A 347 9.77 -8.16 16.01
CA THR A 347 9.28 -7.79 14.69
C THR A 347 7.88 -8.37 14.57
N GLU A 348 6.91 -7.57 14.13
CA GLU A 348 5.53 -8.02 14.03
C GLU A 348 5.45 -9.27 13.14
N VAL A 349 5.38 -10.43 13.78
CA VAL A 349 5.02 -11.69 13.14
C VAL A 349 3.51 -11.66 13.07
N VAL A 350 2.99 -11.12 11.97
CA VAL A 350 1.55 -11.04 11.75
C VAL A 350 1.08 -12.46 11.42
N ALA A 351 0.42 -13.11 12.37
CA ALA A 351 -0.45 -14.23 12.10
C ALA A 351 -1.87 -13.73 12.32
N THR A 352 -2.72 -13.78 11.29
CA THR A 352 -4.14 -13.63 11.58
C THR A 352 -4.58 -14.93 12.22
N VAL A 353 -4.73 -14.95 13.54
CA VAL A 353 -5.78 -15.76 14.16
C VAL A 353 -7.07 -15.08 13.75
N LEU A 354 -7.53 -15.32 12.51
CA LEU A 354 -8.96 -15.17 12.25
C LEU A 354 -9.57 -16.22 13.17
N GLU A 355 -10.12 -15.77 14.31
CA GLU A 355 -11.20 -16.51 14.94
C GLU A 355 -12.20 -16.74 13.82
N VAL A 356 -12.21 -17.95 13.26
CA VAL A 356 -13.02 -18.29 12.09
C VAL A 356 -14.49 -17.95 12.35
N SER A 357 -14.89 -17.99 13.63
CA SER A 357 -16.17 -17.49 14.13
C SER A 357 -16.49 -16.06 13.68
N LYS A 358 -15.56 -15.09 13.76
CA LYS A 358 -15.80 -13.69 13.37
C LYS A 358 -15.89 -13.47 11.87
N VAL A 359 -15.14 -14.24 11.08
CA VAL A 359 -15.22 -14.19 9.61
C VAL A 359 -16.53 -14.80 9.13
N LEU A 360 -16.94 -15.91 9.74
CA LEU A 360 -18.24 -16.54 9.49
C LEU A 360 -19.39 -15.64 9.96
N GLU A 361 -19.26 -14.94 11.09
CA GLU A 361 -20.24 -13.95 11.56
C GLU A 361 -20.39 -12.79 10.58
N LEU A 362 -19.28 -12.21 10.12
CA LEU A 362 -19.33 -11.14 9.11
C LEU A 362 -19.92 -11.64 7.78
N ALA A 363 -19.53 -12.84 7.34
CA ALA A 363 -20.08 -13.44 6.12
C ALA A 363 -21.58 -13.70 6.25
N ALA A 364 -22.04 -14.16 7.42
CA ALA A 364 -23.46 -14.38 7.71
C ALA A 364 -24.25 -13.06 7.78
N ILE A 365 -23.68 -12.00 8.37
CA ILE A 365 -24.30 -10.67 8.39
C ILE A 365 -24.41 -10.11 6.98
N VAL A 366 -23.35 -10.21 6.17
CA VAL A 366 -23.35 -9.75 4.77
C VAL A 366 -24.35 -10.54 3.94
N LEU A 367 -24.41 -11.87 4.10
CA LEU A 367 -25.38 -12.71 3.41
C LEU A 367 -26.82 -12.36 3.82
N LYS A 368 -27.06 -12.11 5.11
CA LYS A 368 -28.37 -11.71 5.63
C LYS A 368 -28.81 -10.37 5.05
N VAL A 369 -27.93 -9.37 5.03
CA VAL A 369 -28.21 -8.04 4.45
C VAL A 369 -28.44 -8.11 2.94
N LEU A 370 -27.72 -8.99 2.23
CA LEU A 370 -27.92 -9.20 0.79
C LEU A 370 -29.24 -9.93 0.50
N LEU A 371 -29.59 -10.96 1.28
CA LEU A 371 -30.85 -11.69 1.12
C LEU A 371 -32.09 -10.86 1.50
N GLU A 372 -31.96 -9.93 2.44
CA GLU A 372 -33.04 -9.00 2.82
C GLU A 372 -33.31 -7.89 1.78
N ARG A 373 -32.46 -7.75 0.76
CA ARG A 373 -32.52 -6.64 -0.23
C ARG A 373 -32.67 -7.10 -1.68
N VAL A 374 -32.93 -8.38 -1.90
CA VAL A 374 -32.91 -8.99 -3.23
C VAL A 374 -34.22 -9.74 -3.49
N ASP A 375 -34.93 -9.32 -4.55
CA ASP A 375 -36.26 -9.85 -4.89
C ASP A 375 -36.23 -10.91 -6.01
N THR A 376 -35.06 -11.16 -6.62
CA THR A 376 -34.93 -12.05 -7.79
C THR A 376 -33.88 -13.14 -7.61
N VAL A 377 -34.17 -14.34 -8.15
CA VAL A 377 -33.30 -15.54 -8.06
C VAL A 377 -31.91 -15.30 -8.66
N SER A 378 -31.79 -14.43 -9.68
CA SER A 378 -30.51 -14.12 -10.32
C SER A 378 -29.58 -13.27 -9.45
N GLU A 379 -30.14 -12.38 -8.62
CA GLU A 379 -29.37 -11.54 -7.70
C GLU A 379 -28.98 -12.31 -6.44
N VAL A 380 -29.83 -13.26 -6.00
CA VAL A 380 -29.46 -14.23 -4.95
C VAL A 380 -28.26 -15.07 -5.38
N ALA A 381 -28.22 -15.52 -6.64
CA ALA A 381 -27.09 -16.26 -7.18
C ALA A 381 -25.77 -15.44 -7.16
N LYS A 382 -25.82 -14.13 -7.44
CA LYS A 382 -24.65 -13.24 -7.37
C LYS A 382 -24.22 -12.96 -5.92
N ALA A 383 -25.16 -12.81 -5.00
CA ALA A 383 -24.85 -12.68 -3.57
C ALA A 383 -24.18 -13.96 -3.02
N LEU A 384 -24.65 -15.13 -3.47
CA LEU A 384 -24.03 -16.42 -3.14
C LEU A 384 -22.64 -16.59 -3.78
N GLU A 385 -22.36 -15.99 -4.93
CA GLU A 385 -21.03 -15.98 -5.57
C GLU A 385 -20.00 -15.17 -4.74
N VAL A 386 -20.42 -14.03 -4.18
CA VAL A 386 -19.59 -13.22 -3.26
C VAL A 386 -19.27 -14.01 -1.98
N VAL A 387 -20.27 -14.70 -1.42
CA VAL A 387 -20.08 -15.56 -0.24
C VAL A 387 -19.23 -16.79 -0.57
N GLY A 388 -19.40 -17.37 -1.77
CA GLY A 388 -18.54 -18.42 -2.30
C GLY A 388 -17.08 -17.99 -2.39
N THR A 389 -16.83 -16.75 -2.80
CA THR A 389 -15.48 -16.16 -2.86
C THR A 389 -14.88 -16.00 -1.45
N VAL A 390 -15.67 -15.56 -0.47
CA VAL A 390 -15.24 -15.45 0.94
C VAL A 390 -14.95 -16.83 1.54
N LEU A 391 -15.76 -17.84 1.21
CA LEU A 391 -15.56 -19.24 1.61
C LEU A 391 -14.36 -19.89 0.91
N GLU A 392 -14.08 -19.56 -0.36
CA GLU A 392 -12.87 -20.01 -1.04
C GLU A 392 -11.62 -19.36 -0.46
N VAL A 393 -11.68 -18.08 -0.08
CA VAL A 393 -10.61 -17.43 0.68
C VAL A 393 -10.43 -18.17 2.01
N ALA A 394 -11.49 -18.47 2.76
CA ALA A 394 -11.41 -19.23 4.02
C ALA A 394 -10.84 -20.65 3.82
N LYS A 395 -11.25 -21.38 2.77
CA LYS A 395 -10.71 -22.70 2.42
C LYS A 395 -9.22 -22.64 2.02
N ALA A 396 -8.81 -21.59 1.30
CA ALA A 396 -7.42 -21.34 0.93
C ALA A 396 -6.52 -20.99 2.13
N LEU A 397 -7.09 -20.72 3.30
CA LEU A 397 -6.36 -20.54 4.57
C LEU A 397 -6.04 -21.87 5.27
N GLU A 398 -6.49 -23.03 4.75
CA GLU A 398 -6.43 -24.34 5.41
C GLU A 398 -7.04 -24.37 6.83
N VAL A 399 -7.97 -23.45 7.10
CA VAL A 399 -8.73 -23.43 8.35
C VAL A 399 -10.15 -23.87 8.02
N VAL A 400 -10.45 -25.12 8.38
CA VAL A 400 -11.77 -25.69 8.71
C VAL A 400 -12.35 -26.80 7.80
N ASP A 401 -12.48 -28.00 8.39
CA ASP A 401 -13.43 -29.07 8.06
C ASP A 401 -14.85 -28.72 8.59
N THR A 402 -15.63 -27.87 7.92
CA THR A 402 -17.02 -27.60 8.37
C THR A 402 -18.00 -27.41 7.22
N VAL A 403 -18.52 -28.54 6.73
CA VAL A 403 -19.90 -28.57 6.21
C VAL A 403 -20.91 -28.62 7.38
N SER A 404 -20.47 -29.07 8.57
CA SER A 404 -21.31 -29.29 9.76
C SER A 404 -21.70 -28.01 10.52
N GLU A 405 -20.82 -27.01 10.63
CA GLU A 405 -21.12 -25.80 11.42
C GLU A 405 -21.98 -24.78 10.66
N VAL A 406 -21.85 -24.71 9.33
CA VAL A 406 -22.73 -23.90 8.48
C VAL A 406 -24.17 -24.40 8.54
N ALA A 407 -24.39 -25.72 8.62
CA ALA A 407 -25.71 -26.31 8.78
C ALA A 407 -26.36 -25.97 10.13
N LYS A 408 -25.57 -25.94 11.22
CA LYS A 408 -26.06 -25.54 12.55
C LYS A 408 -26.41 -24.07 12.66
N ALA A 409 -25.67 -23.19 11.98
CA ALA A 409 -25.97 -21.76 11.96
C ALA A 409 -27.28 -21.43 11.19
N LEU A 410 -27.66 -22.29 10.24
CA LEU A 410 -28.89 -22.15 9.45
C LEU A 410 -30.16 -22.70 10.15
N GLU A 411 -30.03 -23.54 11.18
CA GLU A 411 -31.18 -24.11 11.92
C GLU A 411 -31.76 -23.16 13.00
N VAL A 412 -31.06 -22.08 13.37
CA VAL A 412 -31.53 -21.11 14.37
C VAL A 412 -32.40 -20.04 13.69
N GLY A 413 -33.55 -20.47 13.16
CA GLY A 413 -34.47 -19.58 12.45
C GLY A 413 -35.73 -20.28 11.94
N GLY A 414 -36.35 -21.11 12.78
CA GLY A 414 -37.56 -21.83 12.42
C GLY A 414 -38.77 -20.92 12.21
N HIS A 415 -39.22 -20.78 10.96
CA HIS A 415 -40.63 -20.62 10.65
C HIS A 415 -41.12 -21.86 9.89
N SER A 416 -41.99 -22.61 10.57
CA SER A 416 -42.72 -23.77 10.06
C SER A 416 -43.70 -23.34 8.96
N PHE A 417 -43.55 -23.88 7.75
CA PHE A 417 -44.68 -24.11 6.86
C PHE A 417 -44.91 -25.62 6.75
N GLY A 418 -46.02 -26.07 7.34
CA GLY A 418 -46.48 -27.45 7.30
C GLY A 418 -47.37 -27.72 6.09
N GLY A 419 -47.31 -28.98 5.63
CA GLY A 419 -48.22 -29.62 4.68
C GLY A 419 -47.84 -29.35 3.21
N GLY A 420 -47.57 -30.32 2.34
CA GLY A 420 -47.64 -31.76 2.38
C GLY A 420 -47.89 -32.24 0.94
N GLN A 421 -47.01 -33.05 0.37
CA GLN A 421 -47.30 -34.32 -0.31
C GLN A 421 -46.06 -34.91 -1.00
N SER A 422 -45.87 -36.18 -0.67
CA SER A 422 -44.86 -37.17 -1.04
C SER A 422 -44.62 -37.34 -2.55
N PHE A 423 -43.40 -37.70 -2.94
CA PHE A 423 -43.11 -38.95 -3.68
C PHE A 423 -41.75 -39.52 -3.24
N GLY A 424 -41.74 -40.81 -2.86
CA GLY A 424 -40.60 -41.54 -2.28
C GLY A 424 -39.48 -41.84 -3.29
N GLY A 425 -38.37 -42.49 -2.94
CA GLY A 425 -37.98 -43.19 -1.73
C GLY A 425 -36.84 -44.14 -2.11
N GLY A 426 -35.82 -44.26 -1.24
CA GLY A 426 -34.80 -45.32 -1.26
C GLY A 426 -33.50 -44.91 -1.97
N GLY A 427 -32.32 -44.99 -1.37
CA GLY A 427 -31.91 -45.40 -0.02
C GLY A 427 -30.38 -45.35 0.10
N HIS A 428 -29.90 -45.04 1.31
CA HIS A 428 -28.76 -45.59 2.08
C HIS A 428 -27.54 -46.16 1.31
N SER A 429 -26.28 -46.03 1.74
CA SER A 429 -25.57 -45.39 2.86
C SER A 429 -24.09 -45.77 2.63
N PHE A 430 -23.14 -44.87 2.85
CA PHE A 430 -21.74 -45.27 3.06
C PHE A 430 -21.13 -44.43 4.19
N GLY A 431 -20.99 -45.05 5.36
CA GLY A 431 -19.97 -44.70 6.35
C GLY A 431 -18.59 -45.13 5.82
N GLY A 432 -17.54 -44.34 6.01
CA GLY A 432 -16.69 -44.42 7.21
C GLY A 432 -15.92 -45.75 7.19
N GLY A 433 -14.61 -45.85 7.05
CA GLY A 433 -13.48 -44.96 7.32
C GLY A 433 -12.34 -45.94 7.70
N GLY A 434 -11.08 -45.67 7.34
CA GLY A 434 -9.99 -46.54 7.79
C GLY A 434 -8.73 -46.51 6.94
N HIS A 435 -7.67 -46.02 7.56
CA HIS A 435 -6.27 -45.96 7.15
C HIS A 435 -5.69 -47.27 6.58
N SER A 436 -4.80 -47.15 5.60
CA SER A 436 -3.39 -47.59 5.69
C SER A 436 -2.69 -47.46 4.33
N PHE A 437 -1.60 -46.68 4.28
CA PHE A 437 -0.55 -46.86 3.28
C PHE A 437 0.30 -48.05 3.74
N GLU A 438 0.40 -49.07 2.88
CA GLU A 438 1.46 -50.06 2.99
C GLU A 438 2.03 -50.35 1.60
N SER A 439 3.34 -50.16 1.52
CA SER A 439 4.23 -50.53 0.42
C SER A 439 4.20 -52.04 0.16
N GLY A 440 4.11 -52.47 -1.09
CA GLY A 440 4.10 -53.91 -1.39
C GLY A 440 4.32 -54.25 -2.85
N GLN A 441 5.53 -54.70 -3.13
CA GLN A 441 6.05 -55.29 -4.35
C GLN A 441 5.14 -56.32 -5.07
N SER A 442 5.03 -56.11 -6.38
CA SER A 442 5.48 -57.05 -7.43
C SER A 442 4.61 -58.23 -7.92
N VAL A 443 4.91 -58.52 -9.19
CA VAL A 443 4.91 -59.81 -9.89
C VAL A 443 3.61 -60.28 -10.56
N GLY A 444 3.72 -60.32 -11.89
CA GLY A 444 3.26 -61.44 -12.72
C GLY A 444 1.82 -61.32 -13.20
N GLY A 445 1.51 -61.42 -14.48
CA GLY A 445 2.30 -61.90 -15.61
C GLY A 445 1.34 -62.46 -16.65
N GLY A 446 1.54 -62.06 -17.90
CA GLY A 446 1.00 -62.71 -19.10
C GLY A 446 -0.51 -62.51 -19.33
N VAL A 447 -1.02 -62.62 -20.55
CA VAL A 447 -0.44 -62.96 -21.85
C VAL A 447 -1.52 -62.71 -22.91
N HIS A 448 -1.12 -62.22 -24.09
CA HIS A 448 -1.77 -62.34 -25.42
C HIS A 448 -3.19 -61.74 -25.61
N SER A 449 -3.62 -61.27 -26.78
CA SER A 449 -3.04 -60.81 -28.04
C SER A 449 -4.22 -60.41 -28.97
N PHE A 450 -3.92 -59.62 -30.00
CA PHE A 450 -4.67 -59.39 -31.25
C PHE A 450 -5.94 -58.55 -31.27
N GLY A 451 -5.95 -57.58 -32.19
CA GLY A 451 -7.17 -56.89 -32.62
C GLY A 451 -6.92 -55.60 -33.40
N SER A 452 -6.36 -55.73 -34.60
CA SER A 452 -6.20 -54.69 -35.63
C SER A 452 -7.44 -53.82 -35.90
N SER A 453 -7.25 -52.52 -36.16
CA SER A 453 -7.35 -51.94 -37.52
C SER A 453 -7.61 -50.43 -37.48
N GLN A 454 -6.96 -49.76 -38.42
CA GLN A 454 -6.92 -48.32 -38.65
C GLN A 454 -7.91 -47.89 -39.75
N SER A 455 -8.47 -46.68 -39.55
CA SER A 455 -8.51 -45.56 -40.51
C SER A 455 -9.58 -45.44 -41.60
N PHE A 456 -9.75 -44.16 -41.96
CA PHE A 456 -10.42 -43.49 -43.09
C PHE A 456 -11.91 -43.16 -42.93
N GLY A 457 -12.39 -41.97 -43.26
CA GLY A 457 -11.83 -40.74 -43.85
C GLY A 457 -12.92 -39.64 -43.81
N GLY A 458 -12.58 -38.34 -43.72
CA GLY A 458 -12.54 -37.38 -44.85
C GLY A 458 -13.94 -36.93 -45.30
N GLY A 459 -14.32 -35.67 -45.50
CA GLY A 459 -13.65 -34.37 -45.68
C GLY A 459 -14.45 -33.53 -46.69
N GLY A 460 -14.46 -32.19 -46.53
CA GLY A 460 -14.85 -31.18 -47.56
C GLY A 460 -16.33 -30.77 -47.61
N PHE A 461 -16.75 -29.59 -48.10
CA PHE A 461 -16.17 -28.31 -48.56
C PHE A 461 -17.38 -27.35 -48.82
N GLY A 462 -17.20 -26.03 -48.81
CA GLY A 462 -18.01 -25.14 -49.70
C GLY A 462 -18.72 -23.88 -49.13
N SER A 463 -18.03 -22.74 -49.22
CA SER A 463 -18.45 -21.39 -49.70
C SER A 463 -19.90 -20.86 -49.58
N GLY A 464 -20.03 -19.56 -49.20
CA GLY A 464 -21.07 -18.67 -49.75
C GLY A 464 -21.57 -17.54 -48.81
N GLN A 465 -21.31 -16.28 -49.16
CA GLN A 465 -22.04 -15.07 -48.75
C GLN A 465 -22.91 -14.59 -49.95
N PRO A 466 -23.78 -13.55 -49.90
CA PRO A 466 -24.45 -12.80 -48.81
C PRO A 466 -25.96 -12.43 -49.12
N LEU A 467 -26.55 -11.54 -48.28
CA LEU A 467 -27.69 -10.59 -48.52
C LEU A 467 -29.17 -11.04 -48.31
N GLY A 468 -29.88 -10.25 -47.47
CA GLY A 468 -31.16 -9.60 -47.87
C GLY A 468 -32.49 -10.00 -47.21
N GLY A 469 -32.99 -9.15 -46.30
CA GLY A 469 -34.33 -8.51 -46.42
C GLY A 469 -35.63 -9.18 -45.90
N GLY A 470 -36.32 -8.46 -44.99
CA GLY A 470 -37.80 -8.29 -44.90
C GLY A 470 -38.61 -9.40 -44.18
N ARG A 471 -39.14 -9.20 -42.95
CA ARG A 471 -40.37 -8.50 -42.47
C ARG A 471 -41.73 -9.22 -42.70
N ILE A 472 -42.42 -9.47 -41.56
CA ILE A 472 -43.91 -9.41 -41.28
C ILE A 472 -44.74 -10.62 -41.82
N SER A 473 -45.72 -11.27 -41.17
CA SER A 473 -46.73 -10.99 -40.11
C SER A 473 -47.23 -12.35 -39.52
N VAL A 474 -47.42 -12.55 -38.21
CA VAL A 474 -48.63 -12.33 -37.33
C VAL A 474 -49.68 -13.47 -37.28
N GLY A 475 -49.95 -13.91 -36.03
CA GLY A 475 -51.23 -14.46 -35.52
C GLY A 475 -51.01 -15.65 -34.58
N HIS A 476 -51.58 -15.79 -33.37
CA HIS A 476 -52.50 -15.04 -32.49
C HIS A 476 -52.58 -15.84 -31.15
N GLY A 477 -52.84 -15.21 -30.00
CA GLY A 477 -53.30 -15.91 -28.78
C GLY A 477 -52.73 -15.46 -27.42
N THR A 478 -53.27 -14.35 -26.93
CA THR A 478 -53.29 -13.71 -25.58
C THR A 478 -53.91 -14.58 -24.48
N ASP A 479 -53.78 -14.45 -23.14
CA ASP A 479 -53.11 -13.61 -22.11
C ASP A 479 -53.15 -14.49 -20.80
N GLU A 480 -52.50 -14.29 -19.65
CA GLU A 480 -52.36 -13.10 -18.79
C GLU A 480 -51.19 -13.31 -17.79
N GLU A 481 -50.11 -12.53 -17.92
CA GLU A 481 -49.16 -12.25 -16.84
C GLU A 481 -48.56 -10.86 -17.07
N SER A 482 -48.58 -10.04 -16.01
CA SER A 482 -48.41 -8.59 -16.05
C SER A 482 -46.96 -8.17 -16.31
N ASN A 483 -46.61 -7.96 -17.58
CA ASN A 483 -45.31 -7.43 -18.00
C ASN A 483 -45.21 -5.90 -17.77
N VAL A 484 -44.20 -5.47 -17.02
CA VAL A 484 -43.77 -4.06 -16.96
C VAL A 484 -43.09 -3.69 -18.29
N ALA A 485 -43.79 -2.95 -19.15
CA ALA A 485 -43.27 -2.51 -20.44
C ALA A 485 -42.36 -1.28 -20.29
N ALA A 486 -41.05 -1.44 -20.50
CA ALA A 486 -40.12 -0.33 -20.60
C ALA A 486 -40.24 0.33 -22.00
N THR A 487 -40.73 1.57 -22.06
CA THR A 487 -40.76 2.37 -23.30
C THR A 487 -39.51 3.24 -23.39
N ILE A 488 -38.69 3.03 -24.43
CA ILE A 488 -37.49 3.84 -24.71
C ILE A 488 -37.92 5.11 -25.44
N ILE A 489 -37.75 6.27 -24.81
CA ILE A 489 -37.92 7.58 -25.48
C ILE A 489 -36.54 8.13 -25.85
N THR A 490 -36.31 8.36 -27.15
CA THR A 490 -35.06 8.93 -27.66
C THR A 490 -35.05 10.45 -27.44
N ARG A 491 -34.08 10.96 -26.69
CA ARG A 491 -33.87 12.41 -26.51
C ARG A 491 -32.55 12.85 -27.15
N LYS A 492 -32.59 13.95 -27.89
CA LYS A 492 -31.39 14.60 -28.46
C LYS A 492 -30.59 15.27 -27.34
N ILE A 493 -29.34 14.87 -27.16
CA ILE A 493 -28.43 15.49 -26.19
C ILE A 493 -27.27 16.10 -27.00
N PRO A 494 -26.99 17.41 -26.87
CA PRO A 494 -25.82 18.01 -27.50
C PRO A 494 -24.55 17.54 -26.77
N ILE A 495 -23.60 16.95 -27.50
CA ILE A 495 -22.31 16.51 -26.95
C ILE A 495 -21.22 17.31 -27.67
N THR A 496 -20.27 17.88 -26.92
CA THR A 496 -19.20 18.69 -27.52
C THR A 496 -18.05 17.79 -27.94
N VAL A 497 -17.77 17.72 -29.24
CA VAL A 497 -16.69 16.90 -29.80
C VAL A 497 -15.56 17.82 -30.29
N PRO A 498 -14.29 17.58 -29.94
CA PRO A 498 -13.18 18.40 -30.43
C PRO A 498 -13.01 18.18 -31.95
N LYS A 499 -12.96 19.28 -32.71
CA LYS A 499 -12.67 19.26 -34.15
C LYS A 499 -11.48 20.20 -34.40
N PRO A 500 -10.37 19.74 -35.00
CA PRO A 500 -9.20 20.57 -35.19
C PRO A 500 -9.48 21.66 -36.23
N TYR A 501 -9.12 22.91 -35.92
CA TYR A 501 -9.11 24.02 -36.88
C TYR A 501 -7.76 24.74 -36.82
N ILE A 502 -7.30 25.24 -37.98
CA ILE A 502 -5.98 25.84 -38.12
C ILE A 502 -6.10 27.34 -37.84
N VAL A 503 -5.29 27.84 -36.91
CA VAL A 503 -5.16 29.28 -36.61
C VAL A 503 -3.78 29.74 -37.03
N GLU A 504 -3.72 30.85 -37.77
CA GLU A 504 -2.46 31.52 -38.05
C GLU A 504 -2.06 32.36 -36.83
N VAL A 505 -0.89 32.07 -36.27
CA VAL A 505 -0.33 32.84 -35.15
C VAL A 505 1.05 33.33 -35.57
N GLU A 506 1.26 34.65 -35.55
CA GLU A 506 2.58 35.23 -35.77
C GLU A 506 3.46 35.01 -34.54
N LYS A 507 4.58 34.31 -34.73
CA LYS A 507 5.63 34.19 -33.72
C LYS A 507 6.92 34.81 -34.27
N LYS A 508 7.59 35.63 -33.45
CA LYS A 508 8.89 36.18 -33.80
C LYS A 508 9.95 35.08 -33.63
N VAL A 509 10.55 34.67 -34.74
CA VAL A 509 11.59 33.62 -34.75
C VAL A 509 12.95 34.31 -34.89
N PRO A 510 13.95 33.98 -34.06
CA PRO A 510 15.31 34.50 -34.23
C PRO A 510 15.86 34.02 -35.58
N TYR A 511 16.37 34.93 -36.41
CA TYR A 511 17.14 34.54 -37.58
C TYR A 511 18.37 35.44 -37.74
N THR A 512 19.42 34.88 -38.33
CA THR A 512 20.69 35.58 -38.52
C THR A 512 20.65 36.43 -39.78
N VAL A 513 20.72 37.76 -39.65
CA VAL A 513 20.84 38.68 -40.78
C VAL A 513 22.33 38.95 -41.04
N LYS A 514 22.79 38.78 -42.28
CA LYS A 514 24.14 39.21 -42.69
C LYS A 514 24.08 40.66 -43.17
N TYR A 515 24.60 41.60 -42.39
CA TYR A 515 24.87 42.97 -42.85
C TYR A 515 26.38 43.13 -43.09
N ALA A 516 26.74 43.79 -44.19
CA ALA A 516 28.12 44.19 -44.46
C ALA A 516 28.42 45.47 -43.69
N VAL A 517 29.30 45.39 -42.71
CA VAL A 517 29.93 46.54 -42.05
C VAL A 517 31.43 46.32 -42.13
N GLU A 518 32.16 47.33 -42.60
CA GLU A 518 33.61 47.28 -42.74
C GLU A 518 34.30 47.32 -41.34
N VAL A 519 34.79 46.14 -40.90
CA VAL A 519 35.86 45.87 -39.91
C VAL A 519 35.57 46.17 -38.41
N PRO A 520 36.14 45.45 -37.41
CA PRO A 520 36.62 44.06 -37.31
C PRO A 520 35.73 43.18 -36.39
N ILE A 521 35.41 41.98 -36.88
CA ILE A 521 34.93 40.75 -36.20
C ILE A 521 34.15 40.92 -34.89
N HIS A 522 32.83 41.09 -35.00
CA HIS A 522 31.89 40.56 -34.01
C HIS A 522 30.98 39.52 -34.68
N LYS A 523 30.85 38.35 -34.04
CA LYS A 523 29.99 37.24 -34.51
C LYS A 523 28.57 37.78 -34.76
N PRO A 524 27.89 37.32 -35.83
CA PRO A 524 26.53 37.76 -36.11
C PRO A 524 25.61 37.44 -34.92
N TYR A 525 24.82 38.42 -34.49
CA TYR A 525 23.85 38.27 -33.40
C TYR A 525 22.44 38.09 -33.97
N GLU A 526 21.63 37.27 -33.32
CA GLU A 526 20.29 36.93 -33.78
C GLU A 526 19.32 38.10 -33.56
N VAL A 527 18.57 38.46 -34.60
CA VAL A 527 17.51 39.49 -34.52
C VAL A 527 16.16 38.79 -34.72
N PRO A 528 15.18 38.97 -33.82
CA PRO A 528 13.87 38.35 -33.95
C PRO A 528 13.04 39.06 -35.02
N VAL A 529 12.59 38.31 -36.03
CA VAL A 529 11.72 38.85 -37.09
C VAL A 529 10.42 38.04 -37.15
N PRO A 530 9.25 38.68 -37.33
CA PRO A 530 7.98 37.97 -37.42
C PRO A 530 7.91 37.09 -38.68
N ARG A 531 7.50 35.83 -38.52
CA ARG A 531 7.01 35.00 -39.64
C ARG A 531 5.72 34.29 -39.21
N PRO A 532 4.72 34.17 -40.09
CA PRO A 532 3.51 33.40 -39.81
C PRO A 532 3.84 31.90 -39.78
N TYR A 533 3.34 31.18 -38.77
CA TYR A 533 3.37 29.71 -38.72
C TYR A 533 2.01 29.18 -38.25
N HIS A 534 1.62 28.02 -38.77
CA HIS A 534 0.30 27.43 -38.50
C HIS A 534 0.28 26.68 -37.17
N VAL A 535 -0.62 27.07 -36.27
CA VAL A 535 -0.88 26.36 -35.01
C VAL A 535 -2.23 25.67 -35.12
N THR A 536 -2.25 24.35 -34.93
CA THR A 536 -3.50 23.61 -34.81
C THR A 536 -4.03 23.81 -33.38
N VAL A 537 -5.17 24.48 -33.24
CA VAL A 537 -5.82 24.71 -31.94
C VAL A 537 -7.11 23.91 -31.91
N GLU A 538 -7.28 23.07 -30.89
CA GLU A 538 -8.53 22.33 -30.69
C GLU A 538 -9.61 23.26 -30.12
N LYS A 539 -10.57 23.65 -30.97
CA LYS A 539 -11.79 24.33 -30.49
C LYS A 539 -12.92 23.32 -30.39
N LYS A 540 -13.52 23.23 -29.20
CA LYS A 540 -14.67 22.34 -28.93
C LYS A 540 -15.90 22.89 -29.66
N VAL A 541 -16.41 22.16 -30.66
CA VAL A 541 -17.65 22.52 -31.38
C VAL A 541 -18.77 21.60 -30.91
N PRO A 542 -19.93 22.13 -30.49
CA PRO A 542 -21.07 21.29 -30.09
C PRO A 542 -21.65 20.57 -31.30
N VAL A 543 -21.75 19.24 -31.24
CA VAL A 543 -22.43 18.42 -32.25
C VAL A 543 -23.53 17.63 -31.55
N THR A 544 -24.75 17.73 -32.07
CA THR A 544 -25.90 17.02 -31.50
C THR A 544 -25.87 15.55 -31.95
N VAL A 545 -25.77 14.62 -31.01
CA VAL A 545 -25.80 13.17 -31.29
C VAL A 545 -27.03 12.57 -30.62
N GLU A 546 -27.77 11.74 -31.35
CA GLU A 546 -28.93 11.00 -30.80
C GLU A 546 -28.44 9.79 -30.01
N LYS A 547 -28.71 9.75 -28.70
CA LYS A 547 -28.40 8.59 -27.84
C LYS A 547 -29.69 8.12 -27.15
N PRO A 548 -30.10 6.84 -27.29
CA PRO A 548 -31.23 6.31 -26.54
C PRO A 548 -30.85 6.19 -25.06
N VAL A 549 -31.65 6.80 -24.19
CA VAL A 549 -31.48 6.70 -22.73
C VAL A 549 -32.73 6.01 -22.17
N PRO A 550 -32.62 4.82 -21.57
CA PRO A 550 -33.75 4.19 -20.91
C PRO A 550 -34.07 4.94 -19.62
N TYR A 551 -35.34 5.29 -19.41
CA TYR A 551 -35.84 5.81 -18.15
C TYR A 551 -37.06 4.98 -17.72
N SER A 552 -37.19 4.72 -16.43
CA SER A 552 -38.31 3.94 -15.89
C SER A 552 -39.47 4.88 -15.53
N VAL A 553 -40.65 4.62 -16.09
CA VAL A 553 -41.90 5.32 -15.72
C VAL A 553 -42.61 4.48 -14.67
N LYS A 554 -42.95 5.05 -13.52
CA LYS A 554 -43.88 4.41 -12.58
C LYS A 554 -45.30 4.56 -13.11
N VAL A 555 -45.95 3.45 -13.45
CA VAL A 555 -47.38 3.42 -13.77
C VAL A 555 -48.15 3.34 -12.45
N PRO A 556 -49.13 4.22 -12.18
CA PRO A 556 -49.92 4.14 -10.96
C PRO A 556 -50.84 2.90 -11.01
N VAL A 557 -50.69 2.01 -10.03
CA VAL A 557 -51.62 0.91 -9.78
C VAL A 557 -52.75 1.45 -8.89
N LYS A 558 -54.01 1.22 -9.28
CA LYS A 558 -55.16 1.46 -8.40
C LYS A 558 -55.12 0.44 -7.25
N VAL A 559 -55.05 0.92 -6.02
CA VAL A 559 -55.22 0.11 -4.80
C VAL A 559 -56.63 0.39 -4.27
N ASP A 560 -57.37 -0.67 -3.93
CA ASP A 560 -58.71 -0.57 -3.34
C ASP A 560 -58.66 0.06 -1.92
N ASP A 561 -59.77 0.70 -1.53
CA ASP A 561 -59.91 1.56 -0.34
C ASP A 561 -59.42 0.89 0.97
N PRO A 562 -58.64 1.58 1.81
CA PRO A 562 -58.14 1.03 3.07
C PRO A 562 -59.24 0.98 4.15
N GLN A 563 -59.43 -0.19 4.78
CA GLN A 563 -60.22 -0.32 6.01
C GLN A 563 -59.46 0.29 7.21
N ALA A 564 -60.19 1.00 8.07
CA ALA A 564 -59.66 1.61 9.28
C ALA A 564 -59.25 0.54 10.32
N VAL A 565 -57.96 0.50 10.66
CA VAL A 565 -57.42 -0.31 11.77
C VAL A 565 -57.20 0.61 12.98
N HIS A 566 -57.80 0.25 14.13
CA HIS A 566 -57.58 0.96 15.39
C HIS A 566 -56.15 0.75 15.88
N VAL A 567 -55.38 1.84 15.98
CA VAL A 567 -54.05 1.84 16.61
C VAL A 567 -54.21 2.22 18.08
N SER A 568 -53.77 1.36 19.00
CA SER A 568 -53.70 1.67 20.43
C SER A 568 -52.48 2.54 20.74
N GLU A 569 -52.68 3.68 21.40
CA GLU A 569 -51.59 4.55 21.83
C GLU A 569 -50.71 3.88 22.90
N PRO A 570 -49.37 3.93 22.78
CA PRO A 570 -48.46 3.35 23.76
C PRO A 570 -48.42 4.21 25.03
N LYS A 571 -48.71 3.60 26.19
CA LYS A 571 -48.48 4.22 27.50
C LYS A 571 -46.99 4.22 27.83
N PRO A 572 -46.41 5.33 28.32
CA PRO A 572 -44.99 5.39 28.66
C PRO A 572 -44.64 4.39 29.77
N HIS A 573 -43.54 3.66 29.58
CA HIS A 573 -42.95 2.78 30.58
C HIS A 573 -41.76 3.48 31.24
N VAL A 574 -41.70 3.41 32.57
CA VAL A 574 -40.63 4.00 33.37
C VAL A 574 -39.36 3.18 33.14
N VAL A 575 -38.34 3.82 32.60
CA VAL A 575 -36.99 3.24 32.46
C VAL A 575 -36.22 3.59 33.74
N GLU A 576 -35.81 2.58 34.51
CA GLU A 576 -34.90 2.79 35.63
C GLU A 576 -33.51 3.13 35.11
N VAL A 577 -33.04 4.32 35.46
CA VAL A 577 -31.68 4.78 35.15
C VAL A 577 -30.76 4.34 36.29
N PRO A 578 -29.72 3.51 36.05
CA PRO A 578 -28.79 3.11 37.09
C PRO A 578 -28.02 4.33 37.61
N LYS A 579 -28.15 4.59 38.91
CA LYS A 579 -27.46 5.67 39.63
C LYS A 579 -26.05 5.21 39.97
N ALA A 580 -25.03 5.98 39.58
CA ALA A 580 -23.65 5.66 39.90
C ALA A 580 -23.45 5.59 41.43
N VAL A 581 -23.03 4.43 41.93
CA VAL A 581 -22.65 4.22 43.33
C VAL A 581 -21.15 4.42 43.45
N HIS A 582 -20.73 5.25 44.41
CA HIS A 582 -19.32 5.50 44.68
C HIS A 582 -18.69 4.21 45.25
N VAL A 583 -17.84 3.55 44.47
CA VAL A 583 -17.02 2.44 44.96
C VAL A 583 -15.76 3.05 45.60
N PRO A 584 -15.49 2.84 46.89
CA PRO A 584 -14.25 3.29 47.50
C PRO A 584 -13.08 2.49 46.92
N VAL A 585 -12.15 3.18 46.27
CA VAL A 585 -10.88 2.61 45.82
C VAL A 585 -10.02 2.35 47.06
N PRO A 586 -9.48 1.13 47.26
CA PRO A 586 -8.53 0.88 48.35
C PRO A 586 -7.32 1.79 48.18
N LYS A 587 -7.02 2.63 49.18
CA LYS A 587 -5.72 3.32 49.24
C LYS A 587 -4.64 2.27 49.43
N THR A 588 -3.70 2.19 48.48
CA THR A 588 -2.44 1.48 48.68
C THR A 588 -1.69 2.16 49.83
N VAL A 589 -1.65 1.50 50.99
CA VAL A 589 -0.80 1.92 52.10
C VAL A 589 0.57 1.29 51.88
N PHE A 590 1.59 2.11 51.62
CA PHE A 590 2.97 1.67 51.70
C PHE A 590 3.31 1.40 53.16
N VAL A 591 3.34 0.12 53.55
CA VAL A 591 3.94 -0.30 54.82
C VAL A 591 5.43 -0.49 54.57
N PRO A 592 6.32 0.33 55.15
CA PRO A 592 7.75 0.06 55.06
C PRO A 592 8.05 -1.24 55.82
N LYS A 593 8.34 -2.30 55.07
CA LYS A 593 8.83 -3.56 55.63
C LYS A 593 10.31 -3.38 55.89
N ALA A 594 10.71 -3.34 57.17
CA ALA A 594 12.11 -3.39 57.54
C ALA A 594 12.72 -4.69 57.02
N VAL A 595 13.67 -4.58 56.09
CA VAL A 595 14.49 -5.70 55.65
C VAL A 595 15.63 -5.82 56.66
N PRO A 596 15.79 -6.97 57.36
CA PRO A 596 16.92 -7.16 58.26
C PRO A 596 18.21 -7.20 57.44
N VAL A 597 19.08 -6.21 57.68
CA VAL A 597 20.46 -6.24 57.26
C VAL A 597 21.19 -7.25 58.13
N TYR A 598 21.57 -8.39 57.56
CA TYR A 598 22.52 -9.29 58.19
C TYR A 598 23.92 -8.68 58.02
N SER A 599 24.47 -8.12 59.09
CA SER A 599 25.91 -7.87 59.20
C SER A 599 26.59 -9.17 59.62
N SER A 600 27.30 -9.80 58.69
CA SER A 600 28.25 -10.87 59.04
C SER A 600 29.60 -10.23 59.37
N ASP A 601 29.71 -9.71 60.59
CA ASP A 601 31.00 -9.69 61.28
C ASP A 601 31.10 -11.03 61.99
N ASP A 602 31.90 -11.96 61.48
CA ASP A 602 32.81 -12.66 62.38
C ASP A 602 34.06 -13.20 61.72
N ARG A 603 35.13 -13.09 62.49
CA ARG A 603 36.51 -13.42 62.19
C ARG A 603 36.78 -14.90 62.44
N GLY A 604 37.74 -15.46 61.70
CA GLY A 604 38.42 -16.73 62.03
C GLY A 604 38.87 -17.46 60.76
N SER A 605 40.09 -17.23 60.27
CA SER A 605 41.36 -17.84 60.71
C SER A 605 41.58 -19.27 60.18
N SER A 606 42.82 -19.50 59.71
CA SER A 606 43.39 -20.67 59.01
C SER A 606 43.10 -20.72 57.51
N GLY A 607 44.06 -20.82 56.59
CA GLY A 607 45.49 -21.14 56.67
C GLY A 607 45.82 -22.09 55.51
N GLN A 608 47.00 -21.90 54.88
CA GLN A 608 47.61 -22.64 53.75
C GLN A 608 47.32 -22.04 52.36
N ASP A 609 48.24 -21.24 51.79
CA ASP A 609 49.51 -21.59 51.10
C ASP A 609 49.34 -22.56 49.92
N VAL A 610 49.59 -22.01 48.71
CA VAL A 610 50.43 -22.42 47.53
C VAL A 610 49.77 -21.69 46.34
N GLY A 611 50.35 -20.79 45.55
CA GLY A 611 51.71 -20.58 45.04
C GLY A 611 51.60 -20.44 43.50
N HIS A 612 52.32 -19.47 42.91
CA HIS A 612 52.43 -19.09 41.48
C HIS A 612 51.38 -18.14 40.86
N GLU A 613 51.72 -17.27 39.91
CA GLU A 613 52.88 -16.40 39.59
C GLU A 613 52.45 -15.59 38.34
N GLY A 614 52.93 -14.34 38.20
CA GLY A 614 52.79 -13.49 37.01
C GLY A 614 51.48 -12.67 36.98
N GLY A 615 51.45 -11.33 36.98
CA GLY A 615 52.35 -10.31 36.45
C GLY A 615 51.43 -9.16 35.98
N SER A 616 51.48 -7.97 36.61
CA SER A 616 51.81 -6.66 36.00
C SER A 616 50.85 -6.21 34.86
N GLU A 617 50.15 -5.06 34.82
CA GLU A 617 50.26 -3.70 35.40
C GLU A 617 48.82 -3.10 35.36
N GLY A 618 48.32 -2.29 36.30
CA GLY A 618 48.62 -0.85 36.46
C GLY A 618 48.32 -0.08 35.15
N TYR A 619 47.28 0.74 34.97
CA TYR A 619 47.05 2.02 35.64
C TYR A 619 45.60 2.51 35.52
N SER A 620 45.14 3.10 36.62
CA SER A 620 43.93 3.91 36.76
C SER A 620 44.26 5.39 36.48
N TYR A 621 43.39 6.07 35.73
CA TYR A 621 43.10 7.50 35.83
C TYR A 621 41.56 7.59 35.92
N GLY A 622 40.94 8.28 36.86
CA GLY A 622 41.33 9.56 37.43
C GLY A 622 40.28 10.56 36.98
N SER A 623 39.17 10.58 37.70
CA SER A 623 38.01 11.44 37.51
C SER A 623 38.31 12.92 37.76
N HIS A 624 37.99 13.77 36.79
CA HIS A 624 37.61 15.18 36.99
C HIS A 624 36.68 15.64 35.85
N GLN A 625 35.38 15.42 36.02
CA GLN A 625 34.31 16.44 36.03
C GLN A 625 32.96 15.76 36.28
#